data_AF-A0A5A7SMS7-F1
#
_entry.id   AF-A0A5A7SMS7-F1
#
_cell.length_a   1.000
_cell.length_b   1.000
_cell.length_c   1.000
_cell.angle_alpha   90.00
_cell.angle_beta   90.00
_cell.angle_gamma   90.00
#
_symmetry.space_group_name_H-M   'P 1'
#
loop_
_entity.id
_entity.type
_entity.pdbx_description
1 polymer ?
#
loop_
_entity_poly.entity_id
_entity_poly.type
_entity_poly.pdbx_seq_one_letter_code
_entity_poly.pdbx_strand_id
1 'polypeptide(L)'
;MEQRFRDMIMQMREQQKPASPTPAPTPAPAPAPVPAPAPAPVPVAPQFVPDQLSAEAKHLRDFRKYNPTTFDGSLEDPTRAQMWLSSLETIFRYMKYPEDQKVQCAVFMLTDRGTAWWETTERMLGGDVSQITWQQFKESFYAKFFSTSLRDAKRQEFLNLEQGDMTVEQYDAEFDMLSRFAPEMIATEAARADKFVRGLRLDIQGLVRAFRPATHADALRLAVDLSLQERANSSKTAGRGSTSGQKRKAEQ
;
A
#
# COMPACT_ATOMS: atom_id res chain seq x y z
N MET A 1 1.08 14.22 15.53
CA MET A 1 0.37 13.55 14.41
C MET A 1 -0.95 14.25 14.09
N GLU A 2 -1.76 14.58 15.10
CA GLU A 2 -3.06 15.24 14.93
C GLU A 2 -2.98 16.65 14.32
N GLN A 3 -1.93 17.43 14.61
CA GLN A 3 -1.73 18.76 14.02
C GLN A 3 -1.51 18.72 12.52
N ARG A 4 -0.57 17.88 12.02
CA ARG A 4 -0.35 17.72 10.57
C ARG A 4 -1.60 17.23 9.84
N PHE A 5 -2.35 16.34 10.48
CA PHE A 5 -3.63 15.88 9.94
C PHE A 5 -4.64 17.03 9.85
N ARG A 6 -4.80 17.83 10.91
CA ARG A 6 -5.64 19.03 10.90
C ARG A 6 -5.16 20.06 9.87
N ASP A 7 -3.85 20.30 9.77
CA ASP A 7 -3.28 21.25 8.82
C ASP A 7 -3.54 20.78 7.38
N MET A 8 -3.43 19.47 7.11
CA MET A 8 -3.75 18.87 5.82
C MET A 8 -5.25 18.98 5.51
N ILE A 9 -6.13 18.71 6.49
CA ILE A 9 -7.58 18.89 6.36
C ILE A 9 -7.94 20.35 6.05
N MET A 10 -7.30 21.29 6.75
CA MET A 10 -7.47 22.74 6.54
C MET A 10 -6.92 23.18 5.18
N GLN A 11 -5.81 22.60 4.73
CA GLN A 11 -5.26 22.86 3.40
C GLN A 11 -6.16 22.29 2.30
N MET A 12 -6.74 21.11 2.50
CA MET A 12 -7.72 20.53 1.56
C MET A 12 -8.97 21.41 1.46
N ARG A 13 -9.46 21.92 2.59
CA ARG A 13 -10.57 22.89 2.61
C ARG A 13 -10.24 24.17 1.85
N GLU A 14 -9.03 24.69 1.97
CA GLU A 14 -8.60 25.91 1.29
C GLU A 14 -8.49 25.70 -0.23
N GLN A 15 -8.00 24.54 -0.68
CA GLN A 15 -7.96 24.19 -2.12
C GLN A 15 -9.34 24.00 -2.73
N GLN A 16 -10.34 23.61 -1.93
CA GLN A 16 -11.73 23.45 -2.37
C GLN A 16 -12.50 24.79 -2.40
N LYS A 17 -11.92 25.88 -1.90
CA LYS A 17 -12.56 27.20 -1.93
C LYS A 17 -12.55 27.71 -3.38
N PRO A 18 -13.70 27.95 -4.01
CA PRO A 18 -13.72 28.53 -5.35
C PRO A 18 -13.03 29.88 -5.32
N ALA A 19 -12.21 30.17 -6.35
CA ALA A 19 -11.62 31.48 -6.54
C ALA A 19 -12.75 32.52 -6.46
N SER A 20 -12.60 33.49 -5.55
CA SER A 20 -13.55 34.59 -5.45
C SER A 20 -13.65 35.25 -6.82
N PRO A 21 -14.86 35.47 -7.38
CA PRO A 21 -14.97 36.18 -8.64
C PRO A 21 -14.30 37.54 -8.46
N THR A 22 -13.28 37.80 -9.26
CA THR A 22 -12.62 39.10 -9.36
C THR A 22 -13.71 40.16 -9.57
N PRO A 23 -13.80 41.22 -8.74
CA PRO A 23 -14.77 42.27 -8.98
C PRO A 23 -14.42 42.93 -10.32
N ALA A 24 -15.25 42.69 -11.33
CA ALA A 24 -15.18 43.41 -12.59
C ALA A 24 -15.41 44.91 -12.31
N PRO A 25 -14.71 45.82 -13.03
CA PRO A 25 -14.90 47.24 -12.84
C PRO A 25 -16.34 47.62 -13.18
N THR A 26 -17.00 48.30 -12.24
CA THR A 26 -18.36 48.82 -12.38
C THR A 26 -18.44 49.82 -13.54
N PRO A 27 -19.27 49.61 -14.57
CA PRO A 27 -19.57 50.67 -15.53
C PRO A 27 -20.57 51.66 -14.92
N ALA A 28 -20.37 52.94 -15.23
CA ALA A 28 -21.22 54.07 -14.86
C ALA A 28 -22.70 53.88 -15.27
N PRO A 29 -23.67 54.55 -14.60
CA PRO A 29 -25.09 54.34 -14.86
C PRO A 29 -25.50 55.03 -16.17
N ALA A 30 -26.04 54.27 -17.11
CA ALA A 30 -26.79 54.75 -18.28
C ALA A 30 -28.30 54.51 -18.05
N PRO A 31 -29.19 55.27 -18.71
CA PRO A 31 -30.59 55.37 -18.32
C PRO A 31 -31.38 54.08 -18.60
N ALA A 32 -32.38 53.83 -17.75
CA ALA A 32 -33.18 52.61 -17.73
C ALA A 32 -33.95 52.36 -19.03
N PRO A 33 -33.94 51.12 -19.58
CA PRO A 33 -34.93 50.66 -20.51
C PRO A 33 -36.15 50.07 -19.78
N VAL A 34 -37.32 50.30 -20.39
CA VAL A 34 -38.69 49.88 -20.06
C VAL A 34 -38.78 48.37 -19.72
N PRO A 35 -39.66 47.92 -18.80
CA PRO A 35 -39.69 46.51 -18.42
C PRO A 35 -40.34 45.65 -19.51
N ALA A 36 -39.59 44.66 -20.03
CA ALA A 36 -40.10 43.55 -20.81
C ALA A 36 -40.72 42.48 -19.88
N PRO A 37 -41.71 41.69 -20.35
CA PRO A 37 -42.41 40.72 -19.51
C PRO A 37 -41.48 39.56 -19.11
N ALA A 38 -41.64 39.08 -17.89
CA ALA A 38 -40.84 38.02 -17.28
C ALA A 38 -40.87 36.71 -18.09
N PRO A 39 -39.74 35.99 -18.24
CA PRO A 39 -39.77 34.62 -18.73
C PRO A 39 -40.41 33.72 -17.66
N ALA A 40 -41.37 32.90 -18.08
CA ALA A 40 -42.01 31.91 -17.23
C ALA A 40 -40.98 30.94 -16.61
N PRO A 41 -41.22 30.43 -15.39
CA PRO A 41 -40.36 29.41 -14.79
C PRO A 41 -40.43 28.13 -15.63
N VAL A 42 -39.29 27.71 -16.19
CA VAL A 42 -39.14 26.39 -16.78
C VAL A 42 -39.34 25.32 -15.69
N PRO A 43 -40.09 24.23 -15.95
CA PRO A 43 -40.22 23.14 -14.98
C PRO A 43 -38.86 22.50 -14.76
N VAL A 44 -38.37 22.51 -13.52
CA VAL A 44 -37.23 21.68 -13.10
C VAL A 44 -37.71 20.23 -13.19
N ALA A 45 -37.24 19.52 -14.22
CA ALA A 45 -37.47 18.09 -14.33
C ALA A 45 -36.89 17.37 -13.09
N PRO A 46 -37.58 16.34 -12.55
CA PRO A 46 -37.12 15.61 -11.38
C PRO A 46 -35.74 14.99 -11.61
N GLN A 47 -34.93 15.08 -10.57
CA GLN A 47 -33.51 14.79 -10.51
C GLN A 47 -33.16 13.34 -10.92
N PHE A 48 -32.01 13.22 -11.60
CA PHE A 48 -31.32 12.01 -12.06
C PHE A 48 -30.69 11.19 -10.89
N VAL A 49 -31.40 11.03 -9.78
CA VAL A 49 -30.90 10.41 -8.53
C VAL A 49 -31.14 8.89 -8.39
N PRO A 50 -32.14 8.23 -9.01
CA PRO A 50 -32.35 6.79 -8.82
C PRO A 50 -31.27 5.91 -9.46
N ASP A 51 -30.76 6.31 -10.63
CA ASP A 51 -29.82 5.49 -11.41
C ASP A 51 -28.40 5.46 -10.82
N GLN A 52 -28.00 6.54 -10.13
CA GLN A 52 -26.66 6.68 -9.55
C GLN A 52 -26.48 5.80 -8.31
N LEU A 53 -27.46 5.80 -7.40
CA LEU A 53 -27.49 4.92 -6.21
C LEU A 53 -27.56 3.44 -6.60
N SER A 54 -28.28 3.12 -7.69
CA SER A 54 -28.37 1.77 -8.25
C SER A 54 -27.02 1.28 -8.79
N ALA A 55 -26.30 2.15 -9.50
CA ALA A 55 -24.96 1.87 -10.01
C ALA A 55 -23.92 1.67 -8.90
N GLU A 56 -23.92 2.53 -7.87
CA GLU A 56 -23.07 2.40 -6.68
C GLU A 56 -23.33 1.08 -5.93
N ALA A 57 -24.60 0.77 -5.70
CA ALA A 57 -25.00 -0.48 -5.03
C ALA A 57 -24.64 -1.73 -5.84
N LYS A 58 -24.56 -1.62 -7.18
CA LYS A 58 -24.08 -2.69 -8.05
C LYS A 58 -22.56 -2.86 -7.93
N HIS A 59 -21.79 -1.77 -8.04
CA HIS A 59 -20.33 -1.82 -7.93
C HIS A 59 -19.87 -2.34 -6.57
N LEU A 60 -20.52 -1.92 -5.48
CA LEU A 60 -20.21 -2.44 -4.14
C LEU A 60 -20.54 -3.94 -4.01
N ARG A 61 -21.66 -4.40 -4.59
CA ARG A 61 -22.00 -5.84 -4.63
C ARG A 61 -20.96 -6.65 -5.39
N ASP A 62 -20.51 -6.16 -6.53
CA ASP A 62 -19.48 -6.83 -7.32
C ASP A 62 -18.13 -6.81 -6.60
N PHE A 63 -17.79 -5.72 -5.91
CA PHE A 63 -16.58 -5.59 -5.11
C PHE A 63 -16.52 -6.63 -3.98
N ARG A 64 -17.63 -6.82 -3.25
CA ARG A 64 -17.71 -7.82 -2.16
C ARG A 64 -17.47 -9.26 -2.63
N LYS A 65 -17.73 -9.59 -3.90
CA LYS A 65 -17.46 -10.94 -4.45
C LYS A 65 -15.97 -11.31 -4.38
N TYR A 66 -15.08 -10.32 -4.29
CA TYR A 66 -13.64 -10.51 -4.17
C TYR A 66 -13.15 -10.60 -2.72
N ASN A 67 -14.07 -10.68 -1.74
CA ASN A 67 -13.76 -10.77 -0.31
C ASN A 67 -12.72 -9.73 0.14
N PRO A 68 -12.98 -8.43 -0.09
CA PRO A 68 -12.09 -7.37 0.34
C PRO A 68 -11.89 -7.44 1.86
N THR A 69 -10.66 -7.27 2.30
CA THR A 69 -10.32 -7.23 3.73
C THR A 69 -10.84 -5.95 4.36
N THR A 70 -11.35 -6.01 5.59
CA THR A 70 -11.67 -4.84 6.40
C THR A 70 -10.44 -4.34 7.15
N PHE A 71 -10.49 -3.09 7.62
CA PHE A 71 -9.44 -2.49 8.45
C PHE A 71 -10.03 -1.85 9.70
N ASP A 72 -9.62 -2.38 10.86
CA ASP A 72 -10.05 -2.00 12.20
C ASP A 72 -9.40 -0.73 12.74
N GLY A 73 -8.42 -0.16 12.03
CA GLY A 73 -7.61 0.94 12.55
C GLY A 73 -6.58 0.49 13.60
N SER A 74 -6.19 -0.78 13.62
CA SER A 74 -5.15 -1.27 14.53
C SER A 74 -3.82 -0.55 14.27
N LEU A 75 -3.13 -0.23 15.38
CA LEU A 75 -1.80 0.38 15.39
C LEU A 75 -0.73 -0.61 15.87
N GLU A 76 -1.11 -1.84 16.23
CA GLU A 76 -0.20 -2.86 16.74
C GLU A 76 0.75 -3.35 15.65
N ASP A 77 0.22 -3.55 14.45
CA ASP A 77 0.98 -3.83 13.25
C ASP A 77 0.67 -2.76 12.18
N PRO A 78 1.49 -1.71 12.09
CA PRO A 78 1.32 -0.65 11.09
C PRO A 78 1.41 -1.16 9.64
N THR A 79 1.99 -2.35 9.40
CA THR A 79 2.03 -2.93 8.05
C THR A 79 0.65 -3.37 7.56
N ARG A 80 -0.28 -3.71 8.48
CA ARG A 80 -1.68 -4.03 8.13
C ARG A 80 -2.35 -2.92 7.35
N ALA A 81 -2.06 -1.66 7.68
CA ALA A 81 -2.61 -0.51 6.98
C ALA A 81 -2.15 -0.46 5.51
N GLN A 82 -0.86 -0.68 5.26
CA GLN A 82 -0.30 -0.77 3.90
C GLN A 82 -0.89 -1.96 3.13
N MET A 83 -0.96 -3.13 3.77
CA MET A 83 -1.45 -4.36 3.16
C MET A 83 -2.93 -4.25 2.78
N TRP A 84 -3.74 -3.68 3.68
CA TRP A 84 -5.15 -3.41 3.43
C TRP A 84 -5.33 -2.48 2.23
N LEU A 85 -4.63 -1.33 2.19
CA LEU A 85 -4.77 -0.38 1.10
C LEU A 85 -4.31 -0.97 -0.24
N SER A 86 -3.21 -1.73 -0.24
CA SER A 86 -2.69 -2.41 -1.43
C SER A 86 -3.67 -3.46 -1.97
N SER A 87 -4.37 -4.16 -1.07
CA SER A 87 -5.43 -5.12 -1.42
C SER A 87 -6.60 -4.41 -2.12
N LEU A 88 -7.08 -3.31 -1.55
CA LEU A 88 -8.14 -2.50 -2.18
C LEU A 88 -7.73 -1.98 -3.56
N GLU A 89 -6.53 -1.42 -3.69
CA GLU A 89 -6.03 -0.91 -4.97
C GLU A 89 -5.91 -2.01 -6.04
N THR A 90 -5.57 -3.23 -5.63
CA THR A 90 -5.51 -4.39 -6.53
C THR A 90 -6.89 -4.72 -7.09
N ILE A 91 -7.92 -4.78 -6.22
CA ILE A 91 -9.30 -5.05 -6.63
C ILE A 91 -9.82 -3.89 -7.51
N PHE A 92 -9.60 -2.64 -7.10
CA PHE A 92 -10.02 -1.47 -7.87
C PHE A 92 -9.43 -1.46 -9.28
N ARG A 93 -8.14 -1.79 -9.41
CA ARG A 93 -7.46 -1.87 -10.70
C ARG A 93 -8.01 -2.99 -11.58
N TYR A 94 -8.25 -4.17 -11.00
CA TYR A 94 -8.79 -5.33 -11.72
C TYR A 94 -10.20 -5.06 -12.25
N MET A 95 -11.06 -4.46 -11.42
CA MET A 95 -12.45 -4.16 -11.77
C MET A 95 -12.63 -2.89 -12.59
N LYS A 96 -11.57 -2.08 -12.80
CA LYS A 96 -11.66 -0.71 -13.34
C LYS A 96 -12.67 0.14 -12.55
N TYR A 97 -12.57 0.07 -11.22
CA TYR A 97 -13.51 0.70 -10.30
C TYR A 97 -13.51 2.24 -10.46
N PRO A 98 -14.68 2.89 -10.51
CA PRO A 98 -14.78 4.35 -10.73
C PRO A 98 -14.03 5.15 -9.67
N GLU A 99 -13.28 6.17 -10.09
CA GLU A 99 -12.40 6.97 -9.21
C GLU A 99 -13.19 7.70 -8.11
N ASP A 100 -14.36 8.23 -8.47
CA ASP A 100 -15.30 8.95 -7.62
C ASP A 100 -15.94 8.05 -6.54
N GLN A 101 -15.94 6.73 -6.73
CA GLN A 101 -16.55 5.78 -5.79
C GLN A 101 -15.55 5.08 -4.87
N LYS A 102 -14.23 5.20 -5.13
CA LYS A 102 -13.19 4.49 -4.36
C LYS A 102 -13.18 4.86 -2.89
N VAL A 103 -13.34 6.15 -2.57
CA VAL A 103 -13.32 6.63 -1.19
C VAL A 103 -14.48 6.05 -0.41
N GLN A 104 -15.70 6.14 -0.95
CA GLN A 104 -16.90 5.58 -0.31
C GLN A 104 -16.78 4.07 -0.08
N CYS A 105 -16.22 3.34 -1.07
CA CYS A 105 -15.96 1.92 -0.92
C CYS A 105 -14.92 1.63 0.19
N ALA A 106 -13.81 2.37 0.24
CA ALA A 106 -12.79 2.18 1.26
C ALA A 106 -13.30 2.50 2.67
N VAL A 107 -14.08 3.59 2.81
CA VAL A 107 -14.74 3.97 4.07
C VAL A 107 -15.69 2.88 4.54
N PHE A 108 -16.47 2.30 3.63
CA PHE A 108 -17.34 1.17 3.94
C PHE A 108 -16.56 -0.06 4.47
N MET A 109 -15.29 -0.21 4.10
CA MET A 109 -14.42 -1.30 4.54
C MET A 109 -13.66 -0.99 5.85
N LEU A 110 -13.78 0.22 6.39
CA LEU A 110 -13.24 0.56 7.71
C LEU A 110 -14.16 0.03 8.81
N THR A 111 -13.56 -0.47 9.89
CA THR A 111 -14.27 -0.86 11.12
C THR A 111 -13.63 -0.20 12.34
N ASP A 112 -14.34 -0.20 13.46
CA ASP A 112 -13.82 0.18 14.78
C ASP A 112 -13.11 1.55 14.80
N ARG A 113 -11.80 1.57 15.05
CA ARG A 113 -10.99 2.79 15.11
C ARG A 113 -10.87 3.45 13.74
N GLY A 114 -10.88 2.65 12.67
CA GLY A 114 -10.92 3.13 11.30
C GLY A 114 -12.16 3.98 11.04
N THR A 115 -13.34 3.46 11.41
CA THR A 115 -14.62 4.17 11.26
C THR A 115 -14.64 5.45 12.10
N ALA A 116 -14.27 5.38 13.38
CA ALA A 116 -14.27 6.55 14.27
C ALA A 116 -13.32 7.66 13.79
N TRP A 117 -12.18 7.30 13.19
CA TRP A 117 -11.28 8.26 12.56
C TRP A 117 -11.94 8.94 11.37
N TRP A 118 -12.61 8.19 10.51
CA TRP A 118 -13.26 8.74 9.34
C TRP A 118 -14.42 9.68 9.70
N GLU A 119 -15.29 9.30 10.63
CA GLU A 119 -16.39 10.17 11.11
C GLU A 119 -15.86 11.51 11.66
N THR A 120 -14.73 11.47 12.38
CA THR A 120 -14.07 12.68 12.86
C THR A 120 -13.54 13.54 11.71
N THR A 121 -13.02 12.90 10.67
CA THR A 121 -12.49 13.53 9.46
C THR A 121 -13.58 14.23 8.67
N GLU A 122 -14.71 13.55 8.43
CA GLU A 122 -15.88 14.10 7.74
C GLU A 122 -16.44 15.32 8.48
N ARG A 123 -16.56 15.23 9.82
CA ARG A 123 -17.01 16.36 10.64
C ARG A 123 -16.10 17.58 10.52
N MET A 124 -14.78 17.37 10.41
CA MET A 124 -13.83 18.47 10.22
C MET A 124 -13.90 19.08 8.81
N LEU A 125 -14.25 18.30 7.78
CA LEU A 125 -14.49 18.80 6.42
C LEU A 125 -15.85 19.49 6.23
N GLY A 126 -16.74 19.46 7.23
CA GLY A 126 -18.08 20.03 7.13
C GLY A 126 -19.07 19.14 6.36
N GLY A 127 -18.80 17.84 6.26
CA GLY A 127 -19.72 16.85 5.69
C GLY A 127 -19.72 16.72 4.16
N ASP A 128 -18.89 17.48 3.43
CA ASP A 128 -18.78 17.32 1.97
C ASP A 128 -17.68 16.32 1.59
N VAL A 129 -18.00 15.05 1.80
CA VAL A 129 -17.10 13.90 1.58
C VAL A 129 -16.97 13.56 0.10
N SER A 130 -17.92 14.03 -0.71
CA SER A 130 -17.96 13.80 -2.17
C SER A 130 -16.77 14.44 -2.90
N GLN A 131 -16.11 15.42 -2.27
CA GLN A 131 -14.98 16.16 -2.84
C GLN A 131 -13.60 15.58 -2.46
N ILE A 132 -13.55 14.54 -1.62
CA ILE A 132 -12.27 13.89 -1.26
C ILE A 132 -11.88 12.95 -2.39
N THR A 133 -10.76 13.24 -3.04
CA THR A 133 -10.18 12.34 -4.04
C THR A 133 -9.58 11.10 -3.38
N TRP A 134 -9.48 10.00 -4.13
CA TRP A 134 -8.80 8.79 -3.67
C TRP A 134 -7.38 9.08 -3.15
N GLN A 135 -6.64 9.95 -3.84
CA GLN A 135 -5.29 10.34 -3.43
C GLN A 135 -5.25 11.04 -2.06
N GLN A 136 -6.17 11.99 -1.82
CA GLN A 136 -6.29 12.68 -0.53
C GLN A 136 -6.68 11.73 0.61
N PHE A 137 -7.56 10.77 0.32
CA PHE A 137 -7.90 9.70 1.27
C PHE A 137 -6.64 8.91 1.65
N LYS A 138 -5.83 8.47 0.68
CA LYS A 138 -4.60 7.72 0.95
C LYS A 138 -3.60 8.51 1.80
N GLU A 139 -3.39 9.78 1.47
CA GLU A 139 -2.49 10.67 2.24
C GLU A 139 -2.97 10.82 3.69
N SER A 140 -4.27 11.03 3.87
CA SER A 140 -4.94 11.10 5.18
C SER A 140 -4.78 9.81 5.98
N PHE A 141 -5.07 8.69 5.33
CA PHE A 141 -4.99 7.36 5.91
C PHE A 141 -3.57 7.04 6.35
N TYR A 142 -2.58 7.28 5.49
CA TYR A 142 -1.18 7.07 5.80
C TYR A 142 -0.67 7.99 6.91
N ALA A 143 -1.07 9.26 6.92
CA ALA A 143 -0.70 10.18 7.99
C ALA A 143 -1.18 9.68 9.38
N LYS A 144 -2.34 8.99 9.42
CA LYS A 144 -2.95 8.50 10.66
C LYS A 144 -2.45 7.12 11.09
N PHE A 145 -2.41 6.15 10.18
CA PHE A 145 -2.23 4.72 10.52
C PHE A 145 -0.86 4.17 10.13
N PHE A 146 -0.14 4.83 9.22
CA PHE A 146 1.17 4.37 8.78
C PHE A 146 2.08 5.54 8.41
N SER A 147 2.49 6.26 9.46
CA SER A 147 3.22 7.55 9.37
C SER A 147 4.49 7.48 8.53
N THR A 148 4.95 8.61 8.01
CA THR A 148 6.19 8.70 7.21
C THR A 148 7.38 8.03 7.91
N SER A 149 7.61 8.29 9.20
CA SER A 149 8.71 7.67 9.95
C SER A 149 8.61 6.16 10.02
N LEU A 150 7.40 5.60 10.12
CA LEU A 150 7.20 4.14 10.08
C LEU A 150 7.44 3.56 8.69
N ARG A 151 7.04 4.29 7.63
CA ARG A 151 7.35 3.90 6.25
C ARG A 151 8.85 3.93 5.98
N ASP A 152 9.53 4.97 6.45
CA ASP A 152 10.97 5.12 6.33
C ASP A 152 11.69 4.01 7.12
N ALA A 153 11.21 3.67 8.31
CA ALA A 153 11.73 2.54 9.08
C ALA A 153 11.58 1.21 8.33
N LYS A 154 10.40 0.93 7.75
CA LYS A 154 10.16 -0.29 6.95
C LYS A 154 11.00 -0.32 5.66
N ARG A 155 11.17 0.83 5.01
CA ARG A 155 12.09 0.98 3.88
C ARG A 155 13.53 0.67 4.31
N GLN A 156 13.96 1.18 5.46
CA GLN A 156 15.30 0.92 5.98
C GLN A 156 15.51 -0.55 6.37
N GLU A 157 14.47 -1.18 6.94
CA GLU A 157 14.46 -2.61 7.23
C GLU A 157 14.66 -3.44 5.96
N PHE A 158 13.98 -3.10 4.86
CA PHE A 158 14.23 -3.73 3.55
C PHE A 158 15.66 -3.49 3.05
N LEU A 159 16.19 -2.27 3.16
CA LEU A 159 17.54 -1.93 2.73
C LEU A 159 18.60 -2.73 3.49
N ASN A 160 18.38 -2.93 4.79
CA ASN A 160 19.27 -3.67 5.68
C ASN A 160 18.95 -5.17 5.75
N LEU A 161 17.94 -5.64 5.01
CA LEU A 161 17.55 -7.04 5.03
C LEU A 161 18.69 -7.91 4.49
N GLU A 162 19.12 -8.82 5.35
CA GLU A 162 20.10 -9.87 5.09
C GLU A 162 19.50 -11.22 5.52
N GLN A 163 19.94 -12.30 4.90
CA GLN A 163 19.48 -13.65 5.19
C GLN A 163 19.79 -14.06 6.63
N GLY A 164 20.98 -13.70 7.14
CA GLY A 164 21.41 -14.10 8.48
C GLY A 164 21.26 -15.62 8.70
N ASP A 165 20.60 -15.99 9.79
CA ASP A 165 20.34 -17.39 10.16
C ASP A 165 19.07 -17.98 9.50
N MET A 166 18.36 -17.21 8.68
CA MET A 166 17.15 -17.68 7.99
C MET A 166 17.48 -18.71 6.90
N THR A 167 16.56 -19.64 6.67
CA THR A 167 16.59 -20.41 5.43
C THR A 167 16.40 -19.48 4.24
N VAL A 168 16.81 -19.91 3.04
CA VAL A 168 16.64 -19.11 1.82
C VAL A 168 15.17 -18.77 1.58
N GLU A 169 14.27 -19.71 1.89
CA GLU A 169 12.81 -19.55 1.74
C GLU A 169 12.23 -18.58 2.76
N GLN A 170 12.73 -18.58 4.00
CA GLN A 170 12.32 -17.60 5.01
C GLN A 170 12.80 -16.19 4.64
N TYR A 171 14.04 -16.07 4.17
CA TYR A 171 14.59 -14.82 3.66
C TYR A 171 13.79 -14.30 2.45
N ASP A 172 13.42 -15.18 1.51
CA ASP A 172 12.57 -14.85 0.36
C ASP A 172 11.19 -14.31 0.79
N ALA A 173 10.55 -14.97 1.76
CA ALA A 173 9.27 -14.52 2.30
C ALA A 173 9.36 -13.12 2.94
N GLU A 174 10.40 -12.86 3.74
CA GLU A 174 10.66 -11.54 4.33
C GLU A 174 11.01 -10.50 3.27
N PHE A 175 11.80 -10.89 2.27
CA PHE A 175 12.15 -10.03 1.14
C PHE A 175 10.89 -9.57 0.38
N ASP A 176 10.00 -10.51 0.07
CA ASP A 176 8.73 -10.21 -0.59
C ASP A 176 7.82 -9.33 0.28
N MET A 177 7.76 -9.58 1.59
CA MET A 177 7.01 -8.74 2.52
C MET A 177 7.54 -7.31 2.56
N LEU A 178 8.84 -7.14 2.79
CA LEU A 178 9.48 -5.85 2.97
C LEU A 178 9.64 -5.04 1.68
N SER A 179 9.76 -5.72 0.52
CA SER A 179 9.88 -5.05 -0.78
C SER A 179 8.66 -4.18 -1.12
N ARG A 180 7.49 -4.47 -0.53
CA ARG A 180 6.26 -3.67 -0.66
C ARG A 180 6.41 -2.24 -0.15
N PHE A 181 7.39 -1.98 0.73
CA PHE A 181 7.65 -0.66 1.30
C PHE A 181 8.74 0.13 0.54
N ALA A 182 9.39 -0.49 -0.44
CA ALA A 182 10.45 0.13 -1.23
C ALA A 182 10.38 -0.30 -2.71
N PRO A 183 9.22 -0.14 -3.39
CA PRO A 183 9.03 -0.63 -4.76
C PRO A 183 10.04 -0.03 -5.75
N GLU A 184 10.48 1.20 -5.53
CA GLU A 184 11.50 1.88 -6.32
C GLU A 184 12.87 1.18 -6.29
N MET A 185 13.18 0.45 -5.22
CA MET A 185 14.43 -0.30 -5.09
C MET A 185 14.45 -1.58 -5.91
N ILE A 186 13.27 -2.10 -6.25
CA ILE A 186 13.07 -3.34 -7.01
C ILE A 186 12.27 -3.10 -8.30
N ALA A 187 12.40 -1.90 -8.87
CA ALA A 187 11.63 -1.45 -10.03
C ALA A 187 11.86 -2.30 -11.30
N THR A 188 12.96 -3.05 -11.34
CA THR A 188 13.26 -4.00 -12.42
C THR A 188 13.62 -5.36 -11.83
N GLU A 189 13.37 -6.44 -12.58
CA GLU A 189 13.77 -7.79 -12.16
C GLU A 189 15.28 -7.90 -11.90
N ALA A 190 16.11 -7.20 -12.67
CA ALA A 190 17.54 -7.15 -12.44
C ALA A 190 17.90 -6.46 -11.12
N ALA A 191 17.26 -5.32 -10.80
CA ALA A 191 17.46 -4.64 -9.52
C ALA A 191 16.97 -5.49 -8.33
N ARG A 192 15.83 -6.17 -8.51
CA ARG A 192 15.29 -7.12 -7.52
C ARG A 192 16.25 -8.27 -7.26
N ALA A 193 16.76 -8.89 -8.33
CA ALA A 193 17.73 -9.97 -8.24
C ALA A 193 19.03 -9.50 -7.55
N ASP A 194 19.59 -8.36 -7.95
CA ASP A 194 20.82 -7.83 -7.35
C ASP A 194 20.65 -7.53 -5.85
N LYS A 195 19.53 -6.91 -5.45
CA LYS A 195 19.22 -6.65 -4.04
C LYS A 195 19.03 -7.95 -3.26
N PHE A 196 18.32 -8.95 -3.82
CA PHE A 196 18.16 -10.26 -3.19
C PHE A 196 19.52 -10.95 -2.97
N VAL A 197 20.37 -11.00 -4.01
CA VAL A 197 21.69 -11.62 -3.93
C VAL A 197 22.58 -10.91 -2.92
N ARG A 198 22.54 -9.57 -2.82
CA ARG A 198 23.32 -8.82 -1.82
C ARG A 198 23.00 -9.16 -0.37
N GLY A 199 21.76 -9.54 -0.09
CA GLY A 199 21.36 -9.94 1.26
C GLY A 199 21.58 -11.43 1.55
N LEU A 200 21.91 -12.27 0.56
CA LEU A 200 22.23 -13.68 0.82
C LEU A 200 23.44 -13.83 1.74
N ARG A 201 23.45 -14.90 2.53
CA ARG A 201 24.59 -15.27 3.39
C ARG A 201 25.86 -15.52 2.57
N LEU A 202 27.01 -15.18 3.15
CA LEU A 202 28.29 -15.11 2.41
C LEU A 202 28.75 -16.44 1.81
N ASP A 203 28.42 -17.57 2.44
CA ASP A 203 28.79 -18.92 2.00
C ASP A 203 28.13 -19.34 0.68
N ILE A 204 26.94 -18.81 0.34
CA ILE A 204 26.30 -19.04 -0.97
C ILE A 204 26.31 -17.80 -1.87
N GLN A 205 26.38 -16.59 -1.30
CA GLN A 205 26.27 -15.31 -2.04
C GLN A 205 27.26 -15.23 -3.19
N GLY A 206 28.54 -15.57 -2.94
CA GLY A 206 29.59 -15.46 -3.96
C GLY A 206 29.32 -16.34 -5.17
N LEU A 207 28.84 -17.56 -4.94
CA LEU A 207 28.50 -18.51 -6.01
C LEU A 207 27.28 -18.04 -6.78
N VAL A 208 26.19 -17.64 -6.12
CA VAL A 208 24.99 -17.11 -6.78
C VAL A 208 25.34 -15.90 -7.66
N ARG A 209 26.14 -14.96 -7.14
CA ARG A 209 26.60 -13.79 -7.89
C ARG A 209 27.42 -14.17 -9.13
N ALA A 210 28.23 -15.22 -9.07
CA ALA A 210 29.02 -15.69 -10.21
C ALA A 210 28.17 -16.20 -11.38
N PHE A 211 26.99 -16.78 -11.09
CA PHE A 211 26.03 -17.22 -12.11
C PHE A 211 25.25 -16.07 -12.77
N ARG A 212 25.31 -14.86 -12.22
CA ARG A 212 24.64 -13.64 -12.75
C ARG A 212 23.15 -13.85 -13.09
N PRO A 213 22.31 -14.17 -12.09
CA PRO A 213 20.88 -14.33 -12.32
C PRO A 213 20.27 -13.03 -12.87
N ALA A 214 19.46 -13.15 -13.92
CA ALA A 214 18.77 -12.01 -14.54
C ALA A 214 17.45 -11.66 -13.84
N THR A 215 16.89 -12.61 -13.08
CA THR A 215 15.60 -12.51 -12.41
C THR A 215 15.70 -12.91 -10.95
N HIS A 216 14.74 -12.45 -10.13
CA HIS A 216 14.63 -12.87 -8.75
C HIS A 216 14.44 -14.39 -8.63
N ALA A 217 13.61 -14.97 -9.50
CA ALA A 217 13.34 -16.41 -9.53
C ALA A 217 14.61 -17.24 -9.82
N ASP A 218 15.46 -16.79 -10.73
CA ASP A 218 16.75 -17.45 -11.00
C ASP A 218 17.68 -17.39 -9.79
N ALA A 219 17.75 -16.22 -9.13
CA ALA A 219 18.56 -16.03 -7.93
C ALA A 219 18.10 -16.93 -6.78
N LEU A 220 16.78 -17.01 -6.56
CA LEU A 220 16.16 -17.85 -5.54
C LEU A 220 16.45 -19.33 -5.79
N ARG A 221 16.23 -19.83 -7.01
CA ARG A 221 16.53 -21.23 -7.38
C ARG A 221 17.99 -21.58 -7.07
N LEU A 222 18.93 -20.75 -7.53
CA LEU A 222 20.37 -20.97 -7.31
C LEU A 222 20.71 -20.99 -5.82
N ALA A 223 20.13 -20.07 -5.04
CA ALA A 223 20.37 -19.99 -3.59
C ALA A 223 19.85 -21.23 -2.85
N VAL A 224 18.66 -21.73 -3.22
CA VAL A 224 18.08 -22.95 -2.64
C VAL A 224 18.95 -24.17 -2.96
N ASP A 225 19.34 -24.34 -4.23
CA ASP A 225 20.17 -25.48 -4.66
C ASP A 225 21.51 -25.53 -3.89
N LEU A 226 22.16 -24.38 -3.74
CA LEU A 226 23.42 -24.26 -3.01
C LEU A 226 23.25 -24.50 -1.51
N SER A 227 22.15 -24.02 -0.92
CA SER A 227 21.83 -24.24 0.50
C SER A 227 21.60 -25.72 0.83
N LEU A 228 20.93 -26.45 -0.07
CA LEU A 228 20.76 -27.91 0.07
C LEU A 228 22.10 -28.65 -0.04
N GLN A 229 22.96 -28.26 -0.97
CA GLN A 229 24.27 -28.86 -1.14
C GLN A 229 25.18 -28.64 0.09
N GLU A 230 25.17 -27.44 0.66
CA GLU A 230 25.91 -27.13 1.89
C GLU A 230 25.44 -28.02 3.05
N ARG A 231 24.13 -28.12 3.27
CA ARG A 231 23.54 -28.98 4.33
C ARG A 231 23.93 -30.45 4.15
N ALA A 232 23.95 -30.94 2.90
CA ALA A 232 24.39 -32.29 2.57
C ALA A 232 25.90 -32.51 2.83
N ASN A 233 26.73 -31.48 2.66
CA ASN A 233 28.15 -31.56 2.96
C ASN A 233 28.44 -31.52 4.46
N SER A 234 27.77 -30.63 5.21
CA SER A 234 27.90 -30.50 6.67
C SER A 234 27.50 -31.78 7.41
N SER A 235 26.48 -32.49 6.92
CA SER A 235 26.05 -33.80 7.48
C SER A 235 27.08 -34.91 7.24
N LYS A 236 27.77 -34.93 6.10
CA LYS A 236 28.84 -35.90 5.80
C LYS A 236 30.08 -35.68 6.66
N THR A 237 30.43 -34.43 6.97
CA THR A 237 31.57 -34.11 7.84
C THR A 237 31.29 -34.45 9.30
N ALA A 238 30.05 -34.27 9.79
CA ALA A 238 29.68 -34.63 11.16
C ALA A 238 29.67 -36.15 11.39
N GLY A 239 29.23 -36.96 10.40
CA GLY A 239 29.20 -38.42 10.51
C GLY A 239 30.58 -39.09 10.49
N ARG A 240 31.60 -38.44 9.94
CA ARG A 240 32.97 -39.01 9.81
C ARG A 240 33.85 -38.83 11.05
N GLY A 241 33.40 -38.06 12.04
CA GLY A 241 34.13 -37.82 13.30
C GLY A 241 34.00 -38.92 14.37
N SER A 242 33.07 -39.88 14.22
CA SER A 242 32.76 -40.87 15.27
C SER A 242 33.46 -42.24 15.15
N THR A 243 34.35 -42.45 14.16
CA THR A 243 35.00 -43.76 13.96
C THR A 243 36.53 -43.69 14.06
N SER A 244 37.05 -43.34 15.24
CA SER A 244 38.47 -43.62 15.55
C SER A 244 38.64 -43.82 17.05
N GLY A 245 38.61 -45.08 17.50
CA GLY A 245 38.80 -45.36 18.93
C GLY A 245 38.48 -46.77 19.41
N GLN A 246 38.84 -47.83 18.69
CA GLN A 246 38.98 -49.14 19.35
C GLN A 246 40.28 -49.81 18.93
N LYS A 247 41.32 -49.40 19.66
CA LYS A 247 42.67 -49.93 19.60
C LYS A 247 42.69 -51.29 20.29
N ARG A 248 43.19 -52.29 19.56
CA ARG A 248 43.52 -53.65 19.97
C ARG A 248 44.21 -53.66 21.35
N LYS A 249 43.84 -54.59 22.22
CA LYS A 249 44.75 -55.10 23.24
C LYS A 249 44.73 -56.64 23.20
N ALA A 250 45.89 -57.17 22.85
CA ALA A 250 46.24 -58.58 22.81
C ALA A 250 46.44 -59.14 24.23
N GLU A 251 46.35 -60.47 24.30
CA GLU A 251 47.02 -61.42 25.21
C GLU A 251 47.29 -60.99 26.66
N GLN A 252 46.69 -61.74 27.60
CA GLN A 252 47.42 -62.72 28.42
C GLN A 252 46.44 -63.77 28.95
#